data_AF-A0A559M8V7-F1
#
_entry.id   AF-A0A559M8V7-F1
#
_cell.length_a   1.000
_cell.length_b   1.000
_cell.length_c   1.000
_cell.angle_alpha   90.00
_cell.angle_beta   90.00
_cell.angle_gamma   90.00
#
_symmetry.space_group_name_H-M   'P 1'
#
loop_
_entity.id
_entity.type
_entity.pdbx_description
1 polymer ?
#
loop_
_entity_poly.entity_id
_entity_poly.type
_entity_poly.pdbx_seq_one_letter_code
_entity_poly.pdbx_strand_id
1 'polypeptide(L)'
;MEDPSLTKSESNATLPSIVDLRARTHPDRLYGASTWIGADGKLKLFGKSEDYTTLAYAGPNDYRYLVVTMAAAKTGHKALLLAPWNSSLAQMNLLDACNCSIFLAAEDSSAVQDEVSAITAQREREMEVHRFPTLDWLLDEGPKAPFYHFHKTLEELRD
;
A
#
# COMPACT_ATOMS: atom_id res chain seq x y z
N MET A 1 55.76 10.47 7.90
CA MET A 1 55.45 10.91 6.52
C MET A 1 54.42 9.92 6.01
N GLU A 2 53.16 10.21 6.29
CA GLU A 2 52.03 9.30 6.06
C GLU A 2 51.49 9.48 4.64
N ASP A 3 51.09 8.37 4.03
CA ASP A 3 50.61 8.22 2.65
C ASP A 3 49.19 8.81 2.47
N PRO A 4 48.97 9.80 1.58
CA PRO A 4 47.70 10.50 1.43
C PRO A 4 46.83 9.91 0.31
N SER A 5 46.56 8.60 0.34
CA SER A 5 45.80 7.96 -0.74
C SER A 5 44.82 6.87 -0.27
N LEU A 6 43.86 7.22 0.60
CA LEU A 6 42.62 6.44 0.78
C LEU A 6 41.50 7.31 1.37
N THR A 7 40.99 8.25 0.58
CA THR A 7 39.64 8.78 0.77
C THR A 7 38.65 7.65 0.51
N LYS A 8 38.15 7.02 1.59
CA LYS A 8 36.96 6.18 1.52
C LYS A 8 35.78 7.09 1.17
N SER A 9 35.31 7.01 -0.08
CA SER A 9 33.99 7.48 -0.43
C SER A 9 32.97 6.58 0.27
N GLU A 10 32.49 7.03 1.42
CA GLU A 10 31.31 6.43 2.06
C GLU A 10 30.10 6.73 1.17
N SER A 11 29.83 5.79 0.27
CA SER A 11 28.57 5.71 -0.45
C SER A 11 27.45 5.64 0.58
N ASN A 12 26.67 6.70 0.64
CA ASN A 12 25.56 6.91 1.57
C ASN A 12 24.33 6.09 1.10
N ALA A 13 24.51 4.78 0.95
CA ALA A 13 23.43 3.85 0.68
C ALA A 13 22.78 3.49 2.02
N THR A 14 21.78 4.28 2.42
CA THR A 14 20.91 3.96 3.55
C THR A 14 20.21 2.64 3.25
N LEU A 15 20.70 1.55 3.85
CA LEU A 15 20.00 0.28 3.87
C LEU A 15 18.57 0.53 4.39
N PRO A 16 17.52 0.00 3.73
CA PRO A 16 16.15 0.17 4.21
C PRO A 16 16.06 -0.47 5.59
N SER A 17 15.92 0.37 6.62
CA SER A 17 15.85 -0.07 8.00
C SER A 17 14.66 -1.01 8.15
N ILE A 18 14.93 -2.19 8.71
CA ILE A 18 14.07 -3.38 8.78
C ILE A 18 12.67 -3.19 9.40
N VAL A 19 12.37 -2.02 9.97
CA VAL A 19 11.05 -1.53 10.37
C VAL A 19 11.19 -0.01 10.31
N ASP A 20 10.44 0.67 9.44
CA ASP A 20 10.40 2.13 9.50
C ASP A 20 9.88 2.54 10.88
N LEU A 21 10.78 3.08 11.71
CA LEU A 21 10.47 3.54 13.07
C LEU A 21 9.36 4.60 13.06
N ARG A 22 9.13 5.28 11.93
CA ARG A 22 8.05 6.26 11.77
C ARG A 22 6.66 5.64 11.85
N ALA A 23 6.50 4.39 11.38
CA ALA A 23 5.24 3.66 11.52
C ALA A 23 4.91 3.39 13.01
N ARG A 24 5.93 3.23 13.87
CA ARG A 24 5.72 3.13 15.33
C ARG A 24 5.36 4.45 15.97
N THR A 25 5.89 5.57 15.47
CA THR A 25 5.63 6.89 16.07
C THR A 25 4.31 7.50 15.60
N HIS A 26 3.73 7.02 14.50
CA HIS A 26 2.50 7.58 13.89
C HIS A 26 1.45 6.51 13.50
N PRO A 27 0.98 5.67 14.45
CA PRO A 27 -0.01 4.63 14.17
C PRO A 27 -1.38 5.19 13.72
N ASP A 28 -1.72 6.41 14.17
CA ASP A 28 -2.91 7.17 13.77
C ASP A 28 -2.94 7.47 12.27
N ARG A 29 -1.75 7.64 11.67
CA ARG A 29 -1.59 7.96 10.26
C ARG A 29 -1.61 6.74 9.37
N LEU A 30 -1.04 5.64 9.83
CA LEU A 30 -1.20 4.36 9.12
C LEU A 30 -2.67 3.90 9.11
N TYR A 31 -3.36 4.05 10.24
CA TYR A 31 -4.79 3.75 10.31
C TYR A 31 -5.63 4.77 9.53
N GLY A 32 -5.25 6.05 9.52
CA GLY A 32 -5.89 7.08 8.69
C GLY A 32 -5.67 6.87 7.19
N ALA A 33 -4.48 6.46 6.78
CA ALA A 33 -4.18 6.06 5.41
C ALA A 33 -5.11 4.93 4.93
N SER A 34 -5.60 4.05 5.81
CA SER A 34 -6.58 3.04 5.42
C SER A 34 -8.01 3.58 5.21
N THR A 35 -8.31 4.83 5.61
CA THR A 35 -9.59 5.49 5.28
C THR A 35 -9.57 6.08 3.87
N TRP A 36 -8.45 6.00 3.14
CA TRP A 36 -8.29 6.51 1.78
C TRP A 36 -9.24 5.82 0.76
N ILE A 37 -9.81 4.65 1.12
CA ILE A 37 -10.75 3.91 0.26
C ILE A 37 -12.22 4.19 0.65
N GLY A 38 -12.54 4.81 1.81
CA GLY A 38 -13.89 4.73 2.42
C GLY A 38 -14.58 6.04 2.88
N ALA A 39 -15.68 6.34 2.17
CA ALA A 39 -16.95 7.03 2.51
C ALA A 39 -17.02 8.44 3.14
N ASP A 40 -16.22 8.87 4.12
CA ASP A 40 -16.61 10.06 4.92
C ASP A 40 -15.59 11.21 4.89
N GLY A 41 -15.62 11.98 3.80
CA GLY A 41 -15.46 13.43 3.93
C GLY A 41 -14.15 14.08 3.47
N LYS A 42 -13.16 13.36 2.91
CA LYS A 42 -12.18 13.90 1.94
C LYS A 42 -11.26 12.81 1.36
N LEU A 43 -11.27 12.75 0.01
CA LEU A 43 -10.63 11.81 -0.92
C LEU A 43 -11.25 10.38 -0.96
N LYS A 44 -12.06 10.17 -1.99
CA LYS A 44 -12.70 8.90 -2.39
C LYS A 44 -12.00 8.37 -3.65
N LEU A 45 -11.63 7.10 -3.66
CA LEU A 45 -11.52 6.36 -4.92
C LEU A 45 -12.70 5.40 -5.13
N PHE A 46 -13.09 4.55 -4.15
CA PHE A 46 -14.08 3.47 -4.41
C PHE A 46 -15.31 3.39 -3.50
N GLY A 47 -15.37 4.11 -2.37
CA GLY A 47 -16.53 4.04 -1.47
C GLY A 47 -16.66 2.67 -0.78
N LYS A 48 -17.86 2.31 -0.33
CA LYS A 48 -18.13 0.98 0.26
C LYS A 48 -18.58 0.03 -0.86
N SER A 49 -17.99 -1.16 -0.93
CA SER A 49 -18.44 -2.21 -1.86
C SER A 49 -19.60 -2.99 -1.25
N GLU A 50 -20.61 -3.28 -2.06
CA GLU A 50 -21.76 -4.11 -1.69
C GLU A 50 -21.57 -5.57 -2.13
N ASP A 51 -20.66 -5.81 -3.08
CA ASP A 51 -20.41 -7.06 -3.79
C ASP A 51 -19.05 -7.69 -3.46
N TYR A 52 -18.29 -7.10 -2.53
CA TYR A 52 -16.91 -7.47 -2.23
C TYR A 52 -16.00 -7.46 -3.45
N THR A 53 -16.00 -6.37 -4.22
CA THR A 53 -15.10 -6.21 -5.37
C THR A 53 -13.64 -6.42 -4.94
N THR A 54 -12.85 -7.08 -5.79
CA THR A 54 -11.42 -7.30 -5.55
C THR A 54 -10.62 -6.08 -5.99
N LEU A 55 -9.76 -5.57 -5.10
CA LEU A 55 -8.77 -4.53 -5.33
C LEU A 55 -7.39 -5.18 -5.43
N ALA A 56 -6.73 -5.09 -6.58
CA ALA A 56 -5.34 -5.49 -6.70
C ALA A 56 -4.42 -4.35 -6.24
N TYR A 57 -3.30 -4.67 -5.60
CA TYR A 57 -2.23 -3.73 -5.32
C TYR A 57 -0.89 -4.27 -5.76
N ALA A 58 -0.11 -3.46 -6.49
CA ALA A 58 1.29 -3.68 -6.76
C ALA A 58 2.12 -2.48 -6.30
N GLY A 59 3.21 -2.76 -5.61
CA GLY A 59 4.10 -1.74 -5.07
C GLY A 59 5.33 -2.31 -4.38
N PRO A 60 6.26 -1.42 -3.98
CA PRO A 60 7.42 -1.79 -3.15
C PRO A 60 6.99 -2.49 -1.86
N ASN A 61 7.81 -3.44 -1.40
CA ASN A 61 7.52 -4.26 -0.22
C ASN A 61 7.65 -3.45 1.08
N ASP A 62 6.60 -2.70 1.41
CA ASP A 62 6.52 -1.82 2.57
C ASP A 62 5.10 -1.77 3.20
N TYR A 63 4.86 -0.83 4.10
CA TYR A 63 3.61 -0.72 4.85
C TYR A 63 2.36 -0.45 4.00
N ARG A 64 2.50 -0.06 2.73
CA ARG A 64 1.36 0.17 1.85
C ARG A 64 0.51 -1.08 1.65
N TYR A 65 1.12 -2.27 1.65
CA TYR A 65 0.38 -3.54 1.64
C TYR A 65 -0.57 -3.67 2.82
N LEU A 66 -0.13 -3.27 4.01
CA LEU A 66 -0.97 -3.27 5.22
C LEU A 66 -2.07 -2.20 5.13
N VAL A 67 -1.74 -1.01 4.65
CA VAL A 67 -2.72 0.08 4.44
C VAL A 67 -3.83 -0.38 3.51
N VAL A 68 -3.50 -0.94 2.35
CA VAL A 68 -4.48 -1.43 1.37
C VAL A 68 -5.33 -2.56 1.96
N THR A 69 -4.71 -3.51 2.65
CA THR A 69 -5.43 -4.63 3.27
C THR A 69 -6.46 -4.13 4.29
N MET A 70 -6.06 -3.22 5.16
CA MET A 70 -6.95 -2.61 6.16
C MET A 70 -8.05 -1.78 5.49
N ALA A 71 -7.71 -1.04 4.44
CA ALA A 71 -8.65 -0.21 3.72
C ALA A 71 -9.72 -1.06 3.00
N ALA A 72 -9.30 -2.16 2.37
CA ALA A 72 -10.20 -3.12 1.75
C ALA A 72 -11.15 -3.73 2.79
N ALA A 73 -10.62 -4.20 3.93
CA ALA A 73 -11.43 -4.77 5.00
C ALA A 73 -12.48 -3.78 5.54
N LYS A 74 -12.11 -2.51 5.73
CA LYS A 74 -13.02 -1.45 6.21
C LYS A 74 -14.13 -1.12 5.21
N THR A 75 -13.83 -1.21 3.92
CA THR A 75 -14.73 -0.77 2.85
C THR A 75 -15.52 -1.92 2.23
N GLY A 76 -15.35 -3.13 2.74
CA GLY A 76 -16.03 -4.31 2.23
C GLY A 76 -15.46 -4.82 0.91
N HIS A 77 -14.19 -4.56 0.61
CA HIS A 77 -13.49 -5.08 -0.58
C HIS A 77 -12.58 -6.27 -0.22
N LYS A 78 -12.19 -7.06 -1.23
CA LYS A 78 -11.10 -8.05 -1.11
C LYS A 78 -9.78 -7.43 -1.57
N ALA A 79 -8.71 -7.59 -0.80
CA ALA A 79 -7.38 -7.17 -1.22
C ALA A 79 -6.64 -8.33 -1.91
N LEU A 80 -6.19 -8.13 -3.15
CA LEU A 80 -5.26 -9.00 -3.87
C LEU A 80 -3.89 -8.32 -3.91
N LEU A 81 -2.94 -8.84 -3.12
CA LEU A 81 -1.61 -8.28 -2.99
C LEU A 81 -0.68 -8.96 -4.00
N LEU A 82 -0.36 -8.27 -5.09
CA LEU A 82 0.48 -8.82 -6.15
C LEU A 82 1.93 -8.82 -5.72
N ALA A 83 2.59 -9.95 -5.93
CA ALA A 83 3.99 -10.10 -5.59
C ALA A 83 4.87 -9.65 -6.77
N PRO A 84 5.87 -8.78 -6.54
CA PRO A 84 6.70 -8.21 -7.62
C PRO A 84 7.62 -9.22 -8.32
N TRP A 85 7.73 -10.44 -7.80
CA TRP A 85 8.50 -11.53 -8.40
C TRP A 85 7.67 -12.44 -9.31
N ASN A 86 6.36 -12.20 -9.44
CA ASN A 86 5.53 -12.94 -10.39
C ASN A 86 5.73 -12.40 -11.80
N SER A 87 5.77 -13.28 -12.81
CA SER A 87 5.75 -12.86 -14.21
C SER A 87 4.44 -12.15 -14.55
N SER A 88 4.44 -11.28 -15.55
CA SER A 88 3.23 -10.56 -15.97
C SER A 88 2.08 -11.51 -16.35
N LEU A 89 2.39 -12.66 -16.96
CA LEU A 89 1.40 -13.71 -17.25
C LEU A 89 0.80 -14.32 -15.99
N ALA A 90 1.62 -14.60 -14.98
CA ALA A 90 1.14 -15.12 -13.71
C ALA A 90 0.24 -14.10 -12.99
N GLN A 91 0.59 -12.80 -13.05
CA GLN A 91 -0.24 -11.73 -12.47
C GLN A 91 -1.57 -11.58 -13.22
N MET A 92 -1.58 -11.63 -14.55
CA MET A 92 -2.81 -11.61 -15.36
C MET A 92 -3.75 -12.75 -14.97
N ASN A 93 -3.22 -13.98 -14.89
CA ASN A 93 -4.01 -15.15 -14.47
C ASN A 93 -4.61 -14.99 -13.07
N LEU A 94 -3.88 -14.40 -12.12
CA LEU A 94 -4.39 -14.11 -10.78
C LEU A 94 -5.50 -13.05 -10.80
N LEU A 95 -5.32 -11.99 -11.58
CA LEU A 95 -6.32 -10.93 -11.73
C LEU A 95 -7.62 -11.47 -12.34
N ASP A 96 -7.52 -12.36 -13.33
CA ASP A 96 -8.67 -13.04 -13.94
C ASP A 96 -9.35 -13.99 -12.95
N ALA A 97 -8.57 -14.86 -12.30
CA ALA A 97 -9.10 -15.82 -11.32
C ALA A 97 -9.80 -15.16 -10.13
N CYS A 98 -9.34 -13.98 -9.72
CA CYS A 98 -9.95 -13.21 -8.63
C CYS A 98 -11.04 -12.22 -9.09
N ASN A 99 -11.40 -12.21 -10.38
CA ASN A 99 -12.35 -11.27 -11.00
C ASN A 99 -12.04 -9.81 -10.62
N CYS A 100 -10.76 -9.43 -10.70
CA CYS A 100 -10.29 -8.12 -10.29
C CYS A 100 -10.52 -7.08 -11.39
N SER A 101 -11.24 -6.00 -11.05
CA SER A 101 -11.51 -4.87 -11.94
C SER A 101 -10.78 -3.59 -11.56
N ILE A 102 -10.19 -3.52 -10.37
CA ILE A 102 -9.50 -2.33 -9.86
C ILE A 102 -8.06 -2.68 -9.53
N PHE A 103 -7.12 -1.85 -9.98
CA PHE A 103 -5.69 -2.02 -9.75
C PHE A 103 -5.11 -0.74 -9.14
N LEU A 104 -4.52 -0.87 -7.96
CA LEU A 104 -3.77 0.15 -7.25
C LEU A 104 -2.27 -0.01 -7.51
N ALA A 105 -1.65 0.98 -8.15
CA ALA A 105 -0.25 0.94 -8.57
C ALA A 105 0.55 2.01 -7.82
N ALA A 106 1.58 1.61 -7.09
CA ALA A 106 2.48 2.54 -6.39
C ALA A 106 3.03 3.62 -7.33
N GLU A 107 2.78 4.88 -7.02
CA GLU A 107 3.05 6.00 -7.94
C GLU A 107 4.53 6.38 -8.07
N ASP A 108 5.34 5.98 -7.10
CA ASP A 108 6.77 6.23 -6.95
C ASP A 108 7.65 5.14 -7.58
N SER A 109 7.04 4.09 -8.17
CA SER A 109 7.78 2.99 -8.78
C SER A 109 7.50 2.89 -10.28
N SER A 110 8.44 3.33 -11.11
CA SER A 110 8.32 3.23 -12.57
C SER A 110 8.18 1.77 -13.03
N ALA A 111 8.91 0.84 -12.40
CA ALA A 111 8.81 -0.59 -12.70
C ALA A 111 7.38 -1.13 -12.51
N VAL A 112 6.69 -0.70 -11.44
CA VAL A 112 5.29 -1.05 -11.20
C VAL A 112 4.38 -0.41 -12.25
N GLN A 113 4.61 0.84 -12.62
CA GLN A 113 3.80 1.51 -13.66
C GLN A 113 3.95 0.84 -15.04
N ASP A 114 5.16 0.43 -15.39
CA ASP A 114 5.46 -0.29 -16.64
C ASP A 114 4.78 -1.66 -16.65
N GLU A 115 4.87 -2.39 -15.53
CA GLU A 115 4.21 -3.68 -15.35
C GLU A 115 2.69 -3.57 -15.46
N VAL A 116 2.08 -2.60 -14.78
CA VAL A 116 0.63 -2.36 -14.82
C VAL A 116 0.18 -2.00 -16.23
N SER A 117 0.98 -1.20 -16.95
CA SER A 117 0.71 -0.85 -18.34
C SER A 117 0.78 -2.08 -19.24
N ALA A 118 1.80 -2.94 -19.06
CA ALA A 118 1.95 -4.18 -19.80
C ALA A 118 0.80 -5.16 -19.55
N ILE A 119 0.36 -5.30 -18.30
CA ILE A 119 -0.78 -6.13 -17.91
C ILE A 119 -2.08 -5.58 -18.51
N THR A 120 -2.33 -4.28 -18.37
CA THR A 120 -3.59 -3.67 -18.84
C THR A 120 -3.71 -3.70 -20.37
N ALA A 121 -2.59 -3.56 -21.10
CA ALA A 121 -2.58 -3.64 -22.56
C ALA A 121 -2.79 -5.05 -23.11
N GLN A 122 -2.47 -6.10 -22.33
CA GLN A 122 -2.57 -7.50 -22.76
C GLN A 122 -3.87 -8.18 -22.32
N ARG A 123 -4.65 -7.57 -21.43
CA ARG A 123 -5.91 -8.13 -20.94
C ARG A 123 -7.06 -7.81 -21.87
N GLU A 124 -7.95 -8.77 -22.02
CA GLU A 124 -9.21 -8.59 -22.75
C GLU A 124 -10.24 -7.80 -21.94
N ARG A 125 -10.17 -7.88 -20.60
CA ARG A 125 -11.08 -7.22 -19.68
C ARG A 125 -10.51 -5.88 -19.23
N GLU A 126 -11.30 -4.83 -19.39
CA GLU A 126 -10.95 -3.49 -18.89
C GLU A 126 -10.73 -3.49 -17.38
N MET A 127 -9.76 -2.68 -16.95
CA MET A 127 -9.34 -2.58 -15.57
C MET A 127 -9.12 -1.12 -15.21
N GLU A 128 -9.70 -0.70 -14.09
CA GLU A 128 -9.55 0.64 -13.56
C GLU A 128 -8.22 0.73 -12.81
N VAL A 129 -7.29 1.54 -13.31
CA VAL A 129 -5.95 1.68 -12.74
C VAL A 129 -5.83 3.00 -12.00
N HIS A 130 -5.42 2.95 -10.74
CA HIS A 130 -5.23 4.12 -9.89
C HIS A 130 -3.83 4.17 -9.32
N ARG A 131 -3.27 5.38 -9.29
CA ARG A 131 -2.00 5.65 -8.64
C ARG A 131 -2.21 5.64 -7.12
N PHE A 132 -1.44 4.81 -6.44
CA PHE A 132 -1.43 4.69 -5.00
C PHE A 132 -0.30 5.57 -4.42
N PRO A 133 -0.58 6.41 -3.40
CA PRO A 133 0.39 7.38 -2.89
C PRO A 133 1.69 6.76 -2.39
N THR A 134 2.72 7.61 -2.31
CA THR A 134 3.99 7.24 -1.69
C THR A 134 3.83 6.91 -0.20
N LEU A 135 4.72 6.08 0.33
CA LEU A 135 4.71 5.76 1.76
C LEU A 135 4.97 7.01 2.62
N ASP A 136 5.94 7.84 2.21
CA ASP A 136 6.26 9.08 2.92
C ASP A 136 5.04 10.00 3.02
N TRP A 137 4.29 10.17 1.91
CA TRP A 137 3.07 10.97 1.95
C TRP A 137 2.04 10.38 2.91
N LEU A 138 1.81 9.07 2.90
CA LEU A 138 0.86 8.40 3.80
C LEU A 138 1.25 8.58 5.29
N LEU A 139 2.54 8.63 5.58
CA LEU A 139 3.07 8.80 6.94
C LEU A 139 3.15 10.29 7.36
N ASP A 140 3.44 11.22 6.46
CA ASP A 140 3.78 12.61 6.82
C ASP A 140 2.68 13.65 6.50
N GLU A 141 1.83 13.36 5.51
CA GLU A 141 0.81 14.30 5.03
C GLU A 141 -0.58 13.67 4.88
N GLY A 142 -0.64 12.33 4.94
CA GLY A 142 -1.83 11.55 4.77
C GLY A 142 -2.92 11.82 5.82
N PRO A 143 -4.15 11.33 5.55
CA PRO A 143 -5.26 11.49 6.49
C PRO A 143 -4.90 10.93 7.87
N LYS A 144 -5.21 11.69 8.91
CA LYS A 144 -5.11 11.23 10.29
C LYS A 144 -6.43 10.61 10.71
N ALA A 145 -6.40 9.39 11.20
CA ALA A 145 -7.58 8.85 11.84
C ALA A 145 -7.80 9.51 13.22
N PRO A 146 -9.07 9.64 13.67
CA PRO A 146 -9.34 10.05 15.03
C PRO A 146 -8.67 9.07 16.01
N PHE A 147 -8.02 9.62 17.02
CA PHE A 147 -7.35 8.82 18.05
C PHE A 147 -8.39 7.95 18.77
N TYR A 148 -8.21 6.63 18.70
CA TYR A 148 -9.11 5.70 19.39
C TYR A 148 -8.66 5.57 20.83
N HIS A 149 -9.35 6.26 21.74
CA HIS A 149 -9.11 6.11 23.17
C HIS A 149 -9.69 4.79 23.66
N PHE A 150 -8.82 3.82 23.89
CA PHE A 150 -9.21 2.59 24.55
C PHE A 150 -9.20 2.80 26.06
N HIS A 151 -10.37 3.04 26.63
CA HIS A 151 -10.55 3.27 28.07
C HIS A 151 -10.84 2.00 28.86
N LYS A 152 -10.94 0.84 28.20
CA LYS A 152 -11.27 -0.40 28.89
C LYS A 152 -10.09 -0.92 29.69
N THR A 153 -10.35 -1.28 30.92
CA THR A 153 -9.40 -1.98 31.80
C THR A 153 -9.26 -3.45 31.39
N LEU A 154 -8.16 -4.09 31.80
CA LEU A 154 -7.92 -5.51 31.50
C LEU A 154 -9.03 -6.39 32.09
N GLU A 155 -9.58 -5.98 33.22
CA GLU A 155 -10.69 -6.62 33.91
C GLU A 155 -11.99 -6.57 33.08
N GLU A 156 -12.28 -5.45 32.40
CA GLU A 156 -13.47 -5.25 31.55
C GLU A 156 -13.41 -5.98 30.19
N LEU A 157 -12.27 -6.60 29.87
CA LEU A 157 -12.05 -7.34 28.61
C LEU A 157 -12.07 -8.86 28.79
N ARG A 158 -12.22 -9.33 30.03
CA ARG A 158 -12.21 -10.78 30.34
C ARG A 158 -13.57 -11.45 30.16
N ASP A 159 -14.64 -10.67 29.94
CA ASP A 159 -16.00 -11.12 29.66
C ASP A 159 -16.35 -11.00 28.16
#